data_AF-A0A6L6PXF0-F1
#
_entry.id   AF-A0A6L6PXF0-F1
#
_cell.length_a   1.000
_cell.length_b   1.000
_cell.length_c   1.000
_cell.angle_alpha   90.00
_cell.angle_beta   90.00
_cell.angle_gamma   90.00
#
_symmetry.space_group_name_H-M   'P 1'
#
loop_
_entity.id
_entity.type
_entity.pdbx_description
1 polymer ?
#
loop_
_entity_poly.entity_id
_entity_poly.type
_entity_poly.pdbx_seq_one_letter_code
_entity_poly.pdbx_strand_id
1 'polypeptide(L)'
;MHAIYFRWKVASGHEQDFERAWQELTELIRAERGGLGSRLHRCADGHYFAYAQWPSELVWAVQPEPTARMAELRNQMRACAELVDGPLRGDVVADLLVSATPE
;
A
#
# COMPACT_ATOMS: atom_id res chain seq x y z
N MET A 1 8.12 -10.75 -10.59
CA MET A 1 7.24 -9.77 -9.93
C MET A 1 6.94 -10.30 -8.54
N HIS A 2 6.97 -9.43 -7.54
CA HIS A 2 6.85 -9.78 -6.13
C HIS A 2 5.78 -8.89 -5.49
N ALA A 3 5.00 -9.45 -4.57
CA ALA A 3 3.91 -8.75 -3.89
C ALA A 3 4.21 -8.60 -2.39
N ILE A 4 3.90 -7.43 -1.84
CA ILE A 4 3.98 -7.14 -0.41
C ILE A 4 2.59 -6.78 0.09
N TYR A 5 2.08 -7.56 1.03
CA TYR A 5 0.75 -7.41 1.61
C TYR A 5 0.81 -6.81 3.01
N PHE A 6 -0.15 -5.94 3.30
CA PHE A 6 -0.38 -5.33 4.61
C PHE A 6 -1.87 -5.28 4.92
N ARG A 7 -2.21 -5.35 6.21
CA ARG A 7 -3.56 -5.15 6.70
C ARG A 7 -3.56 -4.15 7.84
N TRP A 8 -4.56 -3.27 7.84
CA TRP A 8 -4.76 -2.27 8.88
C TRP A 8 -6.17 -2.35 9.46
N LYS A 9 -6.32 -1.94 10.71
CA LYS A 9 -7.59 -1.54 11.30
C LYS A 9 -7.65 -0.02 11.32
N VAL A 10 -8.54 0.57 10.53
CA VAL A 10 -8.70 2.03 10.47
C VAL A 10 -9.68 2.47 11.56
N ALA A 11 -9.37 3.57 12.23
CA ALA A 11 -10.24 4.17 13.22
C ALA A 11 -11.49 4.77 12.56
N SER A 12 -12.65 4.56 13.18
CA SER A 12 -13.93 5.07 12.68
C SER A 12 -13.89 6.58 12.48
N GLY A 13 -14.28 7.05 11.29
CA GLY A 13 -14.27 8.46 10.92
C GLY A 13 -12.97 8.96 10.30
N HIS A 14 -11.92 8.13 10.24
CA HIS A 14 -10.63 8.47 9.63
C HIS A 14 -10.37 7.76 8.30
N GLU A 15 -11.37 7.09 7.73
CA GLU A 15 -11.26 6.31 6.50
C GLU A 15 -10.75 7.14 5.32
N GLN A 16 -11.34 8.32 5.11
CA GLN A 16 -10.97 9.19 3.98
C GLN A 16 -9.55 9.75 4.13
N ASP A 17 -9.13 10.08 5.36
CA ASP A 17 -7.78 10.57 5.62
C ASP A 17 -6.75 9.46 5.40
N PHE A 18 -7.04 8.24 5.84
CA PHE A 18 -6.22 7.06 5.58
C PHE A 18 -6.12 6.77 4.07
N GLU A 19 -7.24 6.73 3.35
CA GLU A 19 -7.30 6.47 1.91
C GLU A 19 -6.50 7.50 1.11
N ARG A 20 -6.63 8.80 1.43
CA ARG A 20 -5.87 9.88 0.76
C ARG A 20 -4.37 9.75 1.03
N ALA A 21 -3.97 9.55 2.29
CA ALA A 21 -2.56 9.42 2.63
C ALA A 21 -1.93 8.16 2.00
N TRP A 22 -2.67 7.04 1.98
CA TRP A 22 -2.26 5.81 1.32
C TRP A 22 -2.10 5.99 -0.20
N GLN A 23 -3.06 6.67 -0.84
CA GLN A 23 -3.05 6.91 -2.27
C GLN A 23 -1.83 7.75 -2.67
N GLU A 24 -1.63 8.88 -2.01
CA GLU A 24 -0.50 9.78 -2.30
C GLU A 24 0.84 9.07 -2.07
N LEU A 25 0.98 8.32 -0.96
CA LEU A 25 2.20 7.57 -0.69
C LEU A 25 2.47 6.51 -1.77
N THR A 26 1.42 5.81 -2.23
CA THR A 26 1.52 4.80 -3.29
C THR A 26 1.92 5.43 -4.62
N GLU A 27 1.37 6.58 -4.97
CA GLU A 27 1.73 7.34 -6.17
C GLU A 27 3.20 7.80 -6.15
N LEU A 28 3.67 8.34 -5.01
CA LEU A 28 5.08 8.71 -4.83
C LEU A 28 6.02 7.50 -4.93
N ILE A 29 5.65 6.36 -4.32
CA ILE A 29 6.43 5.12 -4.45
C ILE A 29 6.48 4.65 -5.91
N ARG A 30 5.37 4.71 -6.65
CA ARG A 30 5.35 4.34 -8.06
C ARG A 30 6.23 5.27 -8.89
N ALA A 31 6.15 6.57 -8.66
CA ALA A 31 6.88 7.58 -9.43
C ALA A 31 8.39 7.60 -9.14
N GLU A 32 8.79 7.44 -7.87
CA GLU A 32 10.16 7.72 -7.43
C GLU A 32 10.94 6.47 -7.02
N ARG A 33 10.27 5.35 -6.76
CA ARG A 33 10.88 4.18 -6.09
C ARG A 33 10.82 2.89 -6.89
N GLY A 34 10.15 2.89 -8.05
CA GLY A 34 10.04 1.72 -8.93
C GLY A 34 9.00 0.68 -8.49
N GLY A 35 8.06 1.05 -7.62
CA GLY A 35 6.89 0.22 -7.34
C GLY A 35 5.99 0.13 -8.59
N LEU A 36 5.34 -1.01 -8.81
CA LEU A 36 4.46 -1.27 -9.96
C LEU A 36 2.99 -0.91 -9.69
N GLY A 37 2.72 -0.28 -8.55
CA GLY A 37 1.38 0.04 -8.08
C GLY A 37 0.91 -0.85 -6.94
N SER A 38 -0.28 -0.56 -6.43
CA SER A 38 -0.88 -1.24 -5.29
C SER A 38 -2.40 -1.16 -5.41
N ARG A 39 -3.11 -2.10 -4.80
CA ARG A 39 -4.57 -2.07 -4.70
C ARG A 39 -4.97 -2.02 -3.24
N LEU A 40 -5.73 -0.99 -2.87
CA LEU A 40 -6.33 -0.87 -1.55
C LEU A 40 -7.75 -1.46 -1.57
N HIS A 41 -8.09 -2.18 -0.52
CA HIS A 41 -9.39 -2.77 -0.31
C HIS A 41 -9.91 -2.38 1.06
N ARG A 42 -11.19 -2.00 1.12
CA ARG A 42 -11.92 -1.81 2.38
C ARG A 42 -12.78 -3.04 2.66
N CYS A 43 -12.67 -3.57 3.87
CA CYS A 43 -13.48 -4.68 4.36
C CYS A 43 -14.74 -4.16 5.08
N ALA A 44 -15.77 -5.02 5.19
CA ALA A 44 -17.02 -4.67 5.86
C ALA A 44 -16.85 -4.42 7.38
N ASP A 45 -15.79 -4.95 7.98
CA ASP A 45 -15.49 -4.83 9.41
C ASP A 45 -14.59 -3.63 9.74
N GLY A 46 -14.40 -2.69 8.81
CA GLY A 46 -13.55 -1.52 8.98
C GLY A 46 -12.04 -1.81 8.90
N HIS A 47 -11.64 -3.02 8.53
CA HIS A 47 -10.26 -3.27 8.13
C HIS A 47 -10.00 -2.80 6.71
N TYR A 48 -8.74 -2.54 6.42
CA TYR A 48 -8.23 -2.33 5.09
C TYR A 48 -7.12 -3.33 4.83
N PHE A 49 -6.98 -3.76 3.59
CA PHE A 49 -5.77 -4.46 3.16
C PHE A 49 -5.30 -3.93 1.82
N ALA A 50 -4.00 -4.03 1.59
CA ALA A 50 -3.42 -3.71 0.31
C ALA A 50 -2.30 -4.69 -0.03
N TYR A 51 -2.10 -4.92 -1.32
CA TYR A 51 -0.90 -5.55 -1.82
C TYR A 51 -0.24 -4.64 -2.86
N ALA A 52 1.05 -4.37 -2.65
CA ALA A 52 1.88 -3.59 -3.57
C ALA A 52 2.72 -4.53 -4.43
N GLN A 53 2.78 -4.28 -5.73
CA GLN A 53 3.59 -5.05 -6.67
C GLN A 53 4.94 -4.37 -6.89
N TRP A 54 5.99 -5.18 -6.96
CA TRP A 54 7.38 -4.77 -7.17
C TRP A 54 8.02 -5.64 -8.24
N PRO A 55 9.04 -5.13 -8.96
CA PRO A 55 9.76 -5.94 -9.94
C PRO A 55 10.35 -7.23 -9.32
N SER A 56 10.91 -7.12 -8.11
CA SER A 56 11.43 -8.24 -7.30
C SER A 56 11.41 -7.91 -5.81
N GLU A 57 11.61 -8.93 -4.94
CA GLU A 57 11.80 -8.72 -3.49
C GLU A 57 13.00 -7.81 -3.22
N LEU A 58 14.10 -7.97 -3.97
CA LEU A 58 15.29 -7.17 -3.81
C LEU A 58 15.02 -5.67 -4.01
N VAL A 59 14.25 -5.31 -5.05
CA VAL A 59 13.90 -3.90 -5.31
C VAL A 59 13.10 -3.31 -4.15
N TRP A 60 12.21 -4.08 -3.52
CA TRP A 60 11.49 -3.65 -2.32
C TRP A 60 12.39 -3.59 -1.07
N ALA A 61 13.30 -4.55 -0.89
CA ALA A 61 14.11 -4.68 0.32
C ALA A 61 15.20 -3.61 0.45
N VAL A 62 15.75 -3.13 -0.67
CA VAL A 62 16.82 -2.11 -0.69
C VAL A 62 16.30 -0.69 -0.85
N GLN A 63 15.00 -0.48 -0.59
CA GLN A 63 14.42 0.85 -0.65
C GLN A 63 15.15 1.80 0.30
N PRO A 64 15.59 2.98 -0.18
CA PRO A 64 16.23 3.96 0.68
C PRO A 64 15.22 4.54 1.67
N GLU A 65 15.74 5.27 2.65
CA GLU A 65 14.92 5.99 3.62
C GLU A 65 13.85 6.88 2.93
N PRO A 66 12.65 7.00 3.53
CA PRO A 66 11.61 7.88 3.02
C PRO A 66 12.10 9.31 2.87
N THR A 67 11.65 9.99 1.82
CA THR A 67 11.70 11.45 1.78
C THR A 67 10.85 12.03 2.92
N ALA A 68 11.05 13.30 3.25
CA ALA A 68 10.26 13.96 4.29
C ALA A 68 8.74 13.82 4.07
N ARG A 69 8.29 13.97 2.80
CA ARG A 69 6.87 13.82 2.45
C ARG A 69 6.38 12.38 2.61
N MET A 70 7.15 11.39 2.18
CA MET A 70 6.79 9.98 2.39
C MET A 70 6.71 9.65 3.89
N ALA A 71 7.61 10.19 4.71
CA ALA A 71 7.60 10.00 6.16
C ALA A 71 6.35 10.63 6.80
N GLU A 72 5.97 11.85 6.37
CA GLU A 72 4.75 12.53 6.80
C GLU A 72 3.50 11.70 6.47
N LEU A 73 3.35 11.22 5.24
CA LEU A 73 2.21 10.39 4.83
C LEU A 73 2.14 9.08 5.62
N ARG A 74 3.28 8.42 5.86
CA ARG A 74 3.34 7.24 6.74
C ARG A 74 2.87 7.55 8.16
N ASN A 75 3.20 8.72 8.69
CA ASN A 75 2.74 9.16 10.00
C ASN A 75 1.24 9.45 10.02
N GLN A 76 0.69 10.09 8.97
CA GLN A 76 -0.74 10.33 8.84
C GLN A 76 -1.52 9.00 8.81
N MET A 77 -1.05 8.02 8.04
CA MET A 77 -1.64 6.67 8.03
C MET A 77 -1.60 6.02 9.42
N ARG A 78 -0.46 6.09 10.12
CA ARG A 78 -0.32 5.56 11.49
C ARG A 78 -1.22 6.26 12.52
N ALA A 79 -1.51 7.54 12.33
CA ALA A 79 -2.43 8.27 13.19
C ALA A 79 -3.90 7.83 12.98
N CYS A 80 -4.24 7.38 11.78
CA CYS A 80 -5.60 6.96 11.41
C CYS A 80 -5.83 5.46 11.60
N ALA A 81 -4.78 4.64 11.64
CA ALA A 81 -4.92 3.19 11.56
C ALA A 81 -3.80 2.44 12.29
N GLU A 82 -4.18 1.30 12.86
CA GLU A 82 -3.26 0.31 13.42
C GLU A 82 -2.88 -0.70 12.34
N LEU A 83 -1.58 -0.99 12.20
CA LEU A 83 -1.13 -2.11 11.38
C LEU A 83 -1.39 -3.42 12.13
N VAL A 84 -2.26 -4.27 11.58
CA VAL A 84 -2.68 -5.52 12.22
C VAL A 84 -2.00 -6.75 11.63
N ASP A 85 -1.51 -6.67 10.39
CA ASP A 85 -0.79 -7.78 9.75
C ASP A 85 0.15 -7.28 8.64
N GLY A 86 1.20 -8.06 8.40
CA GLY A 86 2.21 -7.84 7.37
C GLY A 86 3.54 -7.23 7.87
N PRO A 87 4.56 -7.17 6.99
CA PRO A 87 4.50 -7.53 5.57
C PRO A 87 4.47 -9.05 5.34
N LEU A 88 3.45 -9.53 4.64
CA LEU A 88 3.49 -10.83 3.97
C LEU A 88 4.10 -10.63 2.58
N ARG A 89 4.94 -11.57 2.14
CA ARG A 89 5.76 -11.47 0.94
C ARG A 89 5.56 -12.70 0.06
N GLY A 90 5.55 -12.53 -1.25
CA GLY A 90 5.42 -13.66 -2.16
C GLY A 90 5.63 -13.30 -3.62
N ASP A 91 6.16 -14.24 -4.38
CA ASP A 91 6.29 -14.10 -5.82
C ASP A 91 4.94 -14.30 -6.51
N VAL A 92 4.68 -13.51 -7.55
CA VAL A 92 3.48 -13.67 -8.36
C VAL A 92 3.64 -14.91 -9.24
N VAL A 93 2.85 -15.95 -8.94
CA VAL A 93 2.81 -17.21 -9.71
C VAL A 93 1.84 -17.12 -10.89
N ALA A 94 0.76 -16.34 -10.75
CA ALA A 94 -0.21 -16.06 -11.80
C ALA A 94 -0.81 -14.67 -11.61
N ASP A 95 -0.97 -13.91 -12.69
CA ASP A 95 -1.65 -12.62 -12.71
C ASP A 95 -2.84 -12.68 -13.67
N LEU A 96 -4.04 -12.54 -13.11
CA LEU A 96 -5.32 -12.55 -13.84
C LEU A 96 -6.12 -11.27 -13.55
N LEU A 97 -5.46 -10.22 -13.07
CA LEU A 97 -6.10 -8.94 -12.83
C LEU A 97 -6.47 -8.30 -14.17
N VAL A 98 -7.76 -8.06 -14.38
CA VAL A 98 -8.24 -7.24 -15.48
C VAL A 98 -8.18 -5.77 -15.08
N SER A 99 -7.73 -4.91 -16.00
CA SER A 99 -7.88 -3.46 -15.85
C SER A 99 -9.37 -3.13 -15.93
N ALA A 100 -9.96 -2.70 -14.83
CA ALA A 100 -11.28 -2.09 -14.86
C ALA A 100 -11.14 -0.76 -15.61
N THR A 101 -11.65 -0.69 -16.83
CA THR A 101 -11.87 0.61 -17.49
C THR A 101 -13.02 1.28 -16.75
N PRO A 102 -12.87 2.52 -16.24
CA PRO A 102 -14.01 3.24 -15.69
C PRO A 102 -15.06 3.42 -16.79
N GLU A 103 -16.30 3.02 -16.53
CA GLU A 103 -17.47 3.45 -17.33
C GLU A 103 -17.79 4.94 -17.10
#